data_AF-A0A540KIN4-F1
#
_entry.id   AF-A0A540KIN4-F1
#
_cell.length_a   1.000
_cell.length_b   1.000
_cell.length_c   1.000
_cell.angle_alpha   90.00
_cell.angle_beta   90.00
_cell.angle_gamma   90.00
#
_symmetry.space_group_name_H-M   'P 1'
#
loop_
_entity.id
_entity.type
_entity.pdbx_description
1 polymer ?
#
loop_
_entity_poly.entity_id
_entity_poly.type
_entity_poly.pdbx_seq_one_letter_code
_entity_poly.pdbx_strand_id
1 'polypeptide(L)'
;MEIHDGSSGLVGNNKKYSILFFLMKVLREVLLEDRSFHKLLVIAVHAVFLEFGFVQFDSFSGAQVDRFHLSDEWPTTPFTLSFTYTMPEILKNRNNCVYVFGSLIGIDGVLIRFQKVCNSVYVFGSLIGSGSGSYWVQLNPERFGPMIRILNDTKGLVAKEEVLELWKIVKDEIVLPLAIDLCANAGLPAPPSFMQLPSEIQMKILRLLPGVDIATVGCVCKELRDLANDDELWKQKVFDEFTVEFLLDQTSSIISFG
;
A
#
# COMPACT_ATOMS: atom_id res chain seq x y z
N MET A 1 -40.64 6.07 -11.36
CA MET A 1 -39.27 6.38 -11.79
C MET A 1 -38.40 6.29 -10.55
N GLU A 2 -38.03 5.06 -10.21
CA GLU A 2 -37.14 4.80 -9.07
C GLU A 2 -35.74 4.60 -9.66
N ILE A 3 -34.83 5.47 -9.24
CA ILE A 3 -33.42 5.44 -9.65
C ILE A 3 -32.75 4.46 -8.70
N HIS A 4 -32.40 3.27 -9.21
CA HIS A 4 -31.51 2.34 -8.54
C HIS A 4 -30.12 2.97 -8.46
N ASP A 5 -29.68 3.34 -7.26
CA ASP A 5 -28.34 3.83 -6.97
C ASP A 5 -27.38 2.63 -6.81
N GLY A 6 -26.34 2.63 -7.65
CA GLY A 6 -25.30 1.61 -7.71
C GLY A 6 -24.35 1.73 -6.52
N SER A 7 -24.58 0.92 -5.49
CA SER A 7 -23.79 0.89 -4.25
C SER A 7 -22.36 0.32 -4.38
N SER A 8 -21.87 -0.02 -5.58
CA SER A 8 -20.50 -0.57 -5.75
C SER A 8 -19.39 0.48 -5.65
N GLY A 9 -19.72 1.78 -5.75
CA GLY A 9 -18.75 2.89 -5.70
C GLY A 9 -18.32 3.35 -4.29
N LEU A 10 -19.02 2.93 -3.23
CA LEU A 10 -18.84 3.51 -1.88
C LEU A 10 -17.60 2.95 -1.14
N VAL A 11 -17.34 1.64 -1.24
CA VAL A 11 -16.21 0.99 -0.53
C VAL A 11 -14.86 1.44 -1.09
N GLY A 12 -14.74 1.53 -2.42
CA GLY A 12 -13.52 1.99 -3.08
C GLY A 12 -13.19 3.46 -2.79
N ASN A 13 -14.21 4.29 -2.59
CA ASN A 13 -14.03 5.68 -2.22
C ASN A 13 -13.52 5.83 -0.79
N ASN A 14 -14.08 5.09 0.17
CA ASN A 14 -13.69 5.16 1.58
C ASN A 14 -12.20 4.85 1.80
N LYS A 15 -11.66 3.81 1.14
CA LYS A 15 -10.23 3.48 1.24
C LYS A 15 -9.33 4.58 0.68
N LYS A 16 -9.70 5.15 -0.47
CA LYS A 16 -8.95 6.26 -1.07
C LYS A 16 -8.91 7.47 -0.13
N TYR A 17 -10.03 7.83 0.49
CA TYR A 17 -10.06 8.92 1.47
C TYR A 17 -9.23 8.62 2.70
N SER A 18 -9.26 7.38 3.21
CA SER A 18 -8.41 6.97 4.35
C SER A 18 -6.93 7.21 4.08
N ILE A 19 -6.44 6.84 2.90
CA ILE A 19 -5.05 7.07 2.48
C ILE A 19 -4.72 8.58 2.51
N LEU A 20 -5.57 9.40 1.90
CA LEU A 20 -5.36 10.85 1.84
C LEU A 20 -5.36 11.48 3.24
N PHE A 21 -6.34 11.12 4.09
CA PHE A 21 -6.42 11.62 5.46
C PHE A 21 -5.23 11.17 6.31
N PHE A 22 -4.76 9.94 6.12
CA PHE A 22 -3.58 9.44 6.81
C PHE A 22 -2.33 10.23 6.40
N LEU A 23 -2.08 10.42 5.11
CA LEU A 23 -0.98 11.25 4.64
C LEU A 23 -1.07 12.69 5.18
N MET A 24 -2.26 13.29 5.16
CA MET A 24 -2.49 14.63 5.72
C MET A 24 -2.24 14.69 7.23
N LYS A 25 -2.47 13.60 7.97
CA LYS A 25 -2.15 13.52 9.39
C LYS A 25 -0.64 13.49 9.58
N VAL A 26 0.07 12.63 8.86
CA VAL A 26 1.54 12.53 8.94
C VAL A 26 2.19 13.87 8.57
N LEU A 27 1.75 14.53 7.49
CA LEU A 27 2.26 15.84 7.07
C LEU A 27 2.11 16.94 8.13
N ARG A 28 1.10 16.85 9.02
CA ARG A 28 0.93 17.80 10.14
C ARG A 28 1.81 17.48 11.33
N GLU A 29 2.09 16.20 11.56
CA GLU A 29 2.91 15.74 12.70
C GLU A 29 4.41 15.91 12.43
N VAL A 30 4.83 15.86 11.16
CA VAL A 30 6.22 16.13 10.78
C VAL A 30 6.51 17.63 10.84
N LEU A 31 7.50 18.00 11.66
CA LEU A 31 7.99 19.37 11.75
C LEU A 31 8.85 19.68 10.53
N LEU A 32 8.43 20.63 9.69
CA LEU A 32 9.19 21.13 8.55
C LEU A 32 9.23 22.66 8.55
N GLU A 33 10.43 23.25 8.52
CA GLU A 33 10.59 24.67 8.20
C GLU A 33 10.56 24.92 6.68
N ASP A 34 11.11 23.98 5.90
CA ASP A 34 11.07 23.98 4.43
C ASP A 34 10.29 22.79 3.86
N ARG A 35 9.30 23.06 2.99
CA ARG A 35 8.44 22.09 2.31
C ARG A 35 8.82 21.89 0.84
N SER A 36 10.11 21.74 0.56
CA SER A 36 10.56 21.36 -0.78
C SER A 36 9.94 20.02 -1.25
N PHE A 37 9.71 19.89 -2.55
CA PHE A 37 9.03 18.71 -3.12
C PHE A 37 9.75 17.39 -2.82
N HIS A 38 11.07 17.44 -2.66
CA HIS A 38 11.89 16.28 -2.28
C HIS A 38 11.56 15.81 -0.86
N LYS A 39 11.43 16.74 0.10
CA LYS A 39 11.05 16.41 1.48
C LYS A 39 9.62 15.90 1.57
N LEU A 40 8.70 16.48 0.79
CA LEU A 40 7.32 15.99 0.72
C LEU A 40 7.25 14.53 0.23
N LEU A 41 8.09 14.16 -0.75
CA LEU A 41 8.21 12.77 -1.19
C LEU A 41 8.74 11.85 -0.07
N VAL A 42 9.75 12.28 0.68
CA VAL A 42 10.27 11.50 1.82
C VAL A 42 9.16 11.24 2.85
N ILE A 43 8.38 12.27 3.19
CA ILE A 43 7.26 12.14 4.12
C ILE A 43 6.17 11.22 3.56
N ALA A 44 5.85 11.34 2.27
CA ALA A 44 4.88 10.46 1.64
C ALA A 44 5.33 9.00 1.71
N VAL A 45 6.60 8.70 1.41
CA VAL A 45 7.14 7.36 1.56
C VAL A 45 7.10 6.90 3.01
N HIS A 46 7.52 7.74 3.96
CA HIS A 46 7.42 7.45 5.39
C HIS A 46 5.98 7.10 5.81
N ALA A 47 4.99 7.86 5.33
CA ALA A 47 3.59 7.58 5.59
C ALA A 47 3.16 6.21 5.05
N VAL A 48 3.61 5.78 3.88
CA VAL A 48 3.30 4.44 3.35
C VAL A 48 3.86 3.34 4.26
N PHE A 49 5.08 3.50 4.77
CA PHE A 49 5.65 2.56 5.76
C PHE A 49 4.79 2.49 7.02
N LEU A 50 4.40 3.64 7.57
CA LEU A 50 3.56 3.69 8.78
C LEU A 50 2.17 3.07 8.55
N GLU A 51 1.52 3.34 7.41
CA GLU A 51 0.21 2.75 7.10
C GLU A 51 0.31 1.22 6.98
N PHE A 52 1.43 0.72 6.45
CA PHE A 52 1.67 -0.72 6.33
C PHE A 52 2.05 -1.39 7.67
N GLY A 53 2.20 -0.62 8.75
CA GLY A 53 2.45 -1.12 10.11
C GLY A 53 3.92 -1.12 10.53
N PHE A 54 4.82 -0.63 9.68
CA PHE A 54 6.21 -0.45 10.10
C PHE A 54 6.33 0.67 11.13
N VAL A 55 7.33 0.55 11.99
CA VAL A 55 7.77 1.60 12.91
C VAL A 55 9.23 1.95 12.63
N GLN A 56 9.53 3.23 12.69
CA GLN A 56 10.92 3.67 12.60
C GLN A 56 11.63 3.32 13.91
N PHE A 57 12.88 2.88 13.81
CA PHE A 57 13.73 2.63 14.96
C PHE A 57 15.15 3.14 14.70
N ASP A 58 15.86 3.47 15.76
CA ASP A 58 17.27 3.81 15.69
C ASP A 58 18.08 2.50 15.66
N SER A 59 18.85 2.28 14.60
CA SER A 59 19.62 1.03 14.43
C SER A 59 20.74 0.88 15.45
N PHE A 60 21.22 1.98 16.04
CA PHE A 60 22.27 1.94 17.06
C PHE A 60 21.72 1.52 18.43
N SER A 61 20.70 2.23 18.93
CA SER A 61 20.08 1.97 20.23
C SER A 61 19.00 0.90 20.22
N GLY A 62 18.47 0.54 19.04
CA GLY A 62 17.31 -0.33 18.90
C GLY A 62 16.00 0.27 19.43
N ALA A 63 16.01 1.55 19.81
CA ALA A 63 14.85 2.26 20.33
C ALA A 63 13.90 2.64 19.19
N GLN A 64 12.60 2.54 19.44
CA GLN A 64 11.60 3.08 18.53
C GLN A 64 11.75 4.61 18.48
N VAL A 65 11.65 5.19 17.28
CA VAL A 65 11.68 6.64 17.10
C VAL A 65 10.26 7.17 17.24
N ASP A 66 10.00 7.97 18.28
CA ASP A 66 8.66 8.49 18.58
C ASP A 66 8.20 9.63 17.65
N ARG A 67 9.14 10.39 17.09
CA ARG A 67 8.86 11.52 16.20
C ARG A 67 9.73 11.48 14.96
N PHE A 68 9.10 11.55 13.80
CA PHE A 68 9.83 11.66 12.54
C PHE A 68 10.39 13.07 12.39
N HIS A 69 11.70 13.16 12.27
CA HIS A 69 12.42 14.41 12.05
C HIS A 69 13.19 14.35 10.74
N LEU A 70 12.99 15.38 9.92
CA LEU A 70 13.75 15.63 8.69
C LEU A 70 14.65 16.82 8.93
N SER A 71 15.94 16.70 8.61
CA SER A 71 16.88 17.83 8.66
C SER A 71 16.42 18.97 7.74
N ASP A 72 16.67 20.20 8.17
CA ASP A 72 16.32 21.41 7.42
C ASP A 72 17.10 21.54 6.11
N GLU A 73 18.31 21.01 6.06
CA GLU A 73 19.11 20.95 4.84
C GLU A 73 19.06 19.55 4.23
N TRP A 74 18.65 19.47 2.96
CA TRP A 74 18.93 18.27 2.18
C TRP A 74 20.45 18.12 2.07
N PRO A 75 21.03 16.93 2.30
CA PRO A 75 22.48 16.75 2.24
C PRO A 75 23.04 17.30 0.92
N THR A 76 23.94 18.28 1.02
CA THR A 76 24.51 19.01 -0.14
C THR A 76 25.61 18.21 -0.86
N THR A 77 26.08 17.15 -0.22
CA THR A 77 27.10 16.20 -0.67
C THR A 77 26.43 14.94 -1.27
N PRO A 78 27.14 14.03 -1.96
CA PRO A 78 26.55 12.85 -2.62
C PRO A 78 25.96 11.79 -1.66
N PHE A 79 25.68 12.14 -0.40
CA PHE A 79 25.17 11.24 0.60
C PHE A 79 23.65 11.15 0.57
N THR A 80 23.19 9.93 0.74
CA THR A 80 21.80 9.54 0.73
C THR A 80 21.17 9.71 2.09
N LEU A 81 19.98 10.32 2.15
CA LEU A 81 19.18 10.35 3.36
C LEU A 81 18.66 8.94 3.64
N SER A 82 18.88 8.40 4.84
CA SER A 82 18.47 7.03 5.15
C SER A 82 17.71 6.91 6.45
N PHE A 83 16.77 5.97 6.49
CA PHE A 83 15.96 5.67 7.66
C PHE A 83 15.82 4.16 7.82
N THR A 84 15.69 3.72 9.07
CA THR A 84 15.53 2.31 9.44
C THR A 84 14.14 2.05 9.99
N TYR A 85 13.49 1.01 9.48
CA TYR A 85 12.16 0.59 9.89
C TYR A 85 12.12 -0.89 10.24
N THR A 86 11.19 -1.28 11.09
CA THR A 86 10.97 -2.68 11.46
C THR A 86 9.49 -2.90 11.81
N MET A 87 9.11 -4.14 12.05
CA MET A 87 7.78 -4.48 12.57
C MET A 87 7.79 -4.37 14.11
N PRO A 88 6.72 -3.85 14.73
CA PRO A 88 6.62 -3.73 16.19
C PRO A 88 6.84 -5.05 16.94
N GLU A 89 6.45 -6.17 16.35
CA GLU A 89 6.64 -7.53 16.88
C GLU A 89 8.12 -7.87 17.08
N ILE A 90 8.98 -7.40 16.17
CA ILE A 90 10.43 -7.62 16.22
C ILE A 90 11.03 -6.84 17.39
N LEU A 91 10.62 -5.57 17.57
CA LEU A 91 11.09 -4.75 18.69
C LEU A 91 10.66 -5.30 20.05
N LYS A 92 9.46 -5.89 20.15
CA LYS A 92 8.99 -6.53 21.38
C LYS A 92 9.80 -7.78 21.76
N ASN A 93 10.35 -8.48 20.76
CA ASN A 93 11.09 -9.72 20.95
C ASN A 93 12.64 -9.53 20.93
N ARG A 94 13.12 -8.28 20.99
CA ARG A 94 14.56 -7.93 20.89
C ARG A 94 15.44 -8.35 22.07
N ASN A 95 14.88 -9.04 23.07
CA ASN A 95 15.61 -9.48 24.26
C ASN A 95 16.78 -10.44 23.93
N ASN A 96 16.83 -10.98 22.72
CA ASN A 96 17.89 -11.86 22.23
C ASN A 96 18.95 -11.15 21.37
N CYS A 97 18.86 -9.83 21.15
CA CYS A 97 19.84 -9.10 20.36
C CYS A 97 21.15 -8.89 21.13
N VAL A 98 22.27 -8.86 20.39
CA VAL A 98 23.61 -8.72 20.98
C VAL A 98 24.14 -7.31 20.71
N TYR A 99 24.56 -6.63 21.78
CA TYR A 99 25.30 -5.36 21.64
C TYR A 99 26.77 -5.67 21.34
N VAL A 100 27.27 -5.19 20.20
CA VAL A 100 28.69 -5.28 19.87
C VAL A 100 29.19 -3.86 19.56
N PHE A 101 30.22 -3.42 20.29
CA PHE A 101 30.76 -2.06 20.19
C PHE A 101 29.72 -0.93 20.34
N GLY A 102 28.69 -1.15 21.17
CA GLY A 102 27.63 -0.16 21.40
C GLY A 102 26.57 -0.07 20.30
N SER A 103 26.61 -0.97 19.30
CA SER A 103 25.57 -1.11 18.28
C SER A 103 24.76 -2.38 18.50
N LEU A 104 23.43 -2.31 18.37
CA LEU A 104 22.59 -3.51 18.33
C LEU A 104 22.84 -4.26 17.02
N ILE A 105 23.45 -5.43 17.12
CA ILE A 105 23.58 -6.34 15.99
C ILE A 105 22.44 -7.36 16.07
N GLY A 106 21.73 -7.55 14.95
CA GLY A 106 20.71 -8.58 14.79
C GLY A 106 19.27 -8.13 15.04
N ILE A 107 18.94 -6.84 14.97
CA ILE A 107 17.53 -6.45 14.75
C ILE A 107 17.21 -6.65 13.27
N ASP A 108 16.26 -7.53 13.00
CA ASP A 108 15.65 -7.63 11.70
C ASP A 108 14.91 -6.33 11.38
N GLY A 109 15.30 -5.69 10.30
CA GLY A 109 14.68 -4.44 9.86
C GLY A 109 15.04 -4.14 8.41
N VAL A 110 14.53 -3.02 7.93
CA VAL A 110 14.75 -2.53 6.58
C VAL A 110 15.45 -1.17 6.63
N LEU A 111 16.40 -0.98 5.74
CA LEU A 111 17.07 0.29 5.49
C LEU A 111 16.49 0.90 4.22
N ILE A 112 15.91 2.09 4.35
CA ILE A 112 15.41 2.90 3.25
C ILE A 112 16.37 4.04 3.00
N ARG A 113 16.73 4.25 1.74
CA ARG A 113 17.74 5.20 1.29
C ARG A 113 17.16 6.05 0.17
N PHE A 114 17.20 7.36 0.34
CA PHE A 114 16.79 8.36 -0.64
C PHE A 114 18.02 8.97 -1.30
N GLN A 115 18.05 8.95 -2.62
CA GLN A 115 19.10 9.57 -3.42
C GLN A 115 18.47 10.56 -4.40
N LYS A 116 18.88 11.82 -4.30
CA LYS A 116 18.52 12.83 -5.29
C LYS A 116 19.50 12.75 -6.46
N VAL A 117 18.99 12.52 -7.67
CA VAL A 117 19.77 12.52 -8.91
C VAL A 117 19.04 13.42 -9.91
N CYS A 118 19.69 14.50 -10.33
CA CYS A 118 19.10 15.52 -11.20
C CYS A 118 17.74 16.00 -10.66
N ASN A 119 16.65 15.74 -11.40
CA ASN A 119 15.28 16.11 -11.05
C ASN A 119 14.44 14.89 -10.62
N SER A 120 15.06 13.90 -10.01
CA SER A 120 14.41 12.67 -9.56
C SER A 120 14.93 12.24 -8.19
N VAL A 121 14.07 11.56 -7.45
CA VAL A 121 14.41 10.94 -6.17
C VAL A 121 14.31 9.43 -6.35
N TYR A 122 15.42 8.76 -6.17
CA TYR A 122 15.47 7.30 -6.11
C TYR A 122 15.30 6.87 -4.66
N VAL A 123 14.37 5.97 -4.43
CA VAL A 123 14.13 5.34 -3.14
C VAL A 123 14.61 3.91 -3.26
N PHE A 124 15.60 3.53 -2.47
CA PHE A 124 16.10 2.18 -2.36
C PHE A 124 15.67 1.61 -1.01
N GLY A 125 15.30 0.34 -0.98
CA GLY A 125 15.00 -0.37 0.24
C GLY A 125 15.69 -1.73 0.25
N SER A 126 16.20 -2.12 1.41
CA SER A 126 16.91 -3.39 1.59
C SER A 126 16.76 -3.89 3.02
N LEU A 127 16.89 -5.19 3.25
CA LEU A 127 17.02 -5.74 4.59
C LEU A 127 18.33 -5.29 5.25
N ILE A 128 18.30 -5.05 6.56
CA ILE A 128 19.50 -4.72 7.34
C ILE A 128 20.30 -6.00 7.57
N GLY A 129 21.61 -5.95 7.32
CA GLY A 129 22.53 -7.08 7.58
C GLY A 129 22.43 -8.24 6.59
N SER A 130 21.38 -8.31 5.77
CA SER A 130 21.25 -9.26 4.67
C SER A 130 21.62 -8.59 3.35
N GLY A 131 22.59 -9.17 2.62
CA GLY A 131 23.00 -8.68 1.30
C GLY A 131 22.00 -8.98 0.18
N SER A 132 20.84 -9.58 0.49
CA SER A 132 19.81 -9.99 -0.48
C SER A 132 18.53 -9.16 -0.36
N GLY A 133 17.82 -8.98 -1.48
CA GLY A 133 16.52 -8.30 -1.52
C GLY A 133 16.66 -6.78 -1.51
N SER A 134 17.08 -6.19 -2.63
CA SER A 134 17.05 -4.74 -2.84
C SER A 134 15.91 -4.37 -3.77
N TYR A 135 15.03 -3.50 -3.30
CA TYR A 135 13.93 -2.93 -4.07
C TYR A 135 14.19 -1.46 -4.31
N TRP A 136 13.73 -0.91 -5.43
CA TRP A 136 13.91 0.50 -5.70
C TRP A 136 12.80 1.07 -6.58
N VAL A 137 12.59 2.38 -6.47
CA VAL A 137 11.68 3.11 -7.34
C VAL A 137 12.19 4.52 -7.59
N GLN A 138 11.88 5.06 -8.77
CA GLN A 138 12.15 6.45 -9.14
C GLN A 138 10.88 7.27 -8.96
N LEU A 139 10.98 8.36 -8.19
CA LEU A 139 9.91 9.31 -7.97
C LEU A 139 10.27 10.66 -8.59
N ASN A 140 9.30 11.29 -9.25
CA ASN A 140 9.47 12.62 -9.83
C ASN A 140 8.91 13.69 -8.85
N PRO A 141 9.78 14.52 -8.23
CA PRO A 141 9.36 15.57 -7.30
C PRO A 141 8.44 16.60 -7.94
N GLU A 142 8.64 16.96 -9.21
CA GLU A 142 7.80 17.94 -9.91
C GLU A 142 6.42 17.39 -10.27
N ARG A 143 6.29 16.06 -10.39
CA ARG A 143 5.00 15.41 -10.62
C ARG A 143 4.19 15.31 -9.32
N PHE A 144 4.80 14.79 -8.27
CA PHE A 144 4.07 14.42 -7.05
C PHE A 144 4.12 15.50 -5.96
N GLY A 145 5.21 16.25 -5.86
CA GLY A 145 5.42 17.27 -4.83
C GLY A 145 4.35 18.37 -4.82
N PRO A 146 4.00 18.99 -5.96
CA PRO A 146 2.91 19.97 -6.01
C PRO A 146 1.59 19.39 -5.51
N MET A 147 1.28 18.14 -5.86
CA MET A 147 0.03 17.48 -5.50
C MET A 147 -0.04 17.17 -4.01
N ILE A 148 1.06 16.68 -3.41
CA ILE A 148 1.16 16.49 -1.96
C ILE A 148 1.00 17.84 -1.23
N ARG A 149 1.60 18.92 -1.75
CA ARG A 149 1.46 20.26 -1.18
C ARG A 149 0.02 20.76 -1.24
N ILE A 150 -0.63 20.64 -2.39
CA ILE A 150 -2.04 21.03 -2.56
C ILE A 150 -2.93 20.24 -1.60
N LEU A 151 -2.73 18.93 -1.48
CA LEU A 151 -3.47 18.08 -0.54
C LEU A 151 -3.32 18.56 0.90
N ASN A 152 -2.11 18.95 1.30
CA ASN A 152 -1.83 19.47 2.63
C ASN A 152 -2.52 20.82 2.91
N ASP A 153 -2.40 21.75 1.97
CA ASP A 153 -2.80 23.16 2.15
C ASP A 153 -4.31 23.35 1.99
N THR A 154 -4.91 22.71 0.99
CA THR A 154 -6.33 22.93 0.63
C THR A 154 -7.27 21.86 1.15
N LYS A 155 -6.75 20.78 1.77
CA LYS A 155 -7.50 19.52 2.00
C LYS A 155 -8.19 19.04 0.71
N GLY A 156 -7.66 19.45 -0.44
CA GLY A 156 -8.38 19.47 -1.71
C GLY A 156 -8.31 18.14 -2.43
N LEU A 157 -9.48 17.67 -2.87
CA LEU A 157 -9.67 16.45 -3.63
C LEU A 157 -9.04 16.45 -5.04
N VAL A 158 -8.60 17.61 -5.53
CA VAL A 158 -8.03 17.80 -6.89
C VAL A 158 -6.67 17.10 -7.07
N ALA A 159 -5.95 16.84 -5.98
CA ALA A 159 -4.63 16.19 -6.00
C ALA A 159 -4.69 14.68 -5.72
N LYS A 160 -5.89 14.08 -5.76
CA LYS A 160 -6.16 12.74 -5.26
C LYS A 160 -5.50 11.67 -6.12
N GLU A 161 -5.62 11.77 -7.43
CA GLU A 161 -5.21 10.71 -8.36
C GLU A 161 -3.70 10.49 -8.33
N GLU A 162 -2.89 11.54 -8.44
CA GLU A 162 -1.43 11.46 -8.43
C GLU A 162 -0.90 11.00 -7.06
N VAL A 163 -1.52 11.45 -5.96
CA VAL A 163 -1.14 11.02 -4.62
C VAL A 163 -1.47 9.54 -4.41
N LEU A 164 -2.62 9.06 -4.89
CA LEU A 164 -2.98 7.65 -4.84
C LEU A 164 -2.07 6.79 -5.72
N GLU A 165 -1.63 7.31 -6.87
CA GLU A 165 -0.68 6.62 -7.73
C GLU A 165 0.69 6.52 -7.05
N LEU A 166 1.21 7.61 -6.49
CA LEU A 166 2.44 7.60 -5.69
C LEU A 166 2.34 6.56 -4.58
N TRP A 167 1.23 6.58 -3.84
CA TRP A 167 0.97 5.66 -2.75
C TRP A 167 1.04 4.21 -3.22
N LYS A 168 0.37 3.91 -4.34
CA LYS A 168 0.36 2.58 -4.95
C LYS A 168 1.76 2.15 -5.36
N ILE A 169 2.49 3.00 -6.08
CA ILE A 169 3.86 2.75 -6.55
C ILE A 169 4.77 2.41 -5.37
N VAL A 170 4.81 3.26 -4.34
CA VAL A 170 5.70 3.04 -3.18
C VAL A 170 5.30 1.77 -2.42
N LYS A 171 4.00 1.55 -2.23
CA LYS A 171 3.51 0.40 -1.49
C LYS A 171 3.80 -0.91 -2.23
N ASP A 172 3.51 -0.98 -3.53
CA ASP A 172 3.59 -2.20 -4.32
C ASP A 172 5.05 -2.53 -4.70
N GLU A 173 5.89 -1.53 -5.01
CA GLU A 173 7.26 -1.74 -5.50
C GLU A 173 8.32 -1.80 -4.38
N ILE A 174 8.04 -1.23 -3.20
CA ILE A 174 9.01 -1.14 -2.08
C ILE A 174 8.44 -1.80 -0.83
N VAL A 175 7.34 -1.29 -0.29
CA VAL A 175 6.94 -1.60 1.10
C VAL A 175 6.44 -3.04 1.23
N LEU A 176 5.59 -3.50 0.33
CA LEU A 176 5.04 -4.85 0.36
C LEU A 176 6.12 -5.93 0.16
N PRO A 177 7.00 -5.86 -0.86
CA PRO A 177 8.08 -6.83 -1.00
C PRO A 177 9.02 -6.87 0.20
N LEU A 178 9.40 -5.69 0.73
CA LEU A 178 10.23 -5.61 1.94
C LEU A 178 9.53 -6.18 3.17
N ALA A 179 8.22 -6.01 3.31
CA ALA A 179 7.47 -6.58 4.42
C ALA A 179 7.41 -8.10 4.35
N ILE A 180 7.25 -8.66 3.15
CA ILE A 180 7.27 -10.12 2.93
C ILE A 180 8.64 -10.67 3.32
N ASP A 181 9.71 -10.07 2.80
CA ASP A 181 11.09 -10.49 3.07
C ASP A 181 11.46 -10.34 4.55
N LEU A 182 11.08 -9.22 5.18
CA LEU A 182 11.33 -8.98 6.60
C LEU A 182 10.57 -9.98 7.48
N CYS A 183 9.28 -10.22 7.20
CA CYS A 183 8.52 -11.21 7.95
C CYS A 183 9.12 -12.61 7.80
N ALA A 184 9.51 -13.00 6.58
CA ALA A 184 10.17 -14.28 6.34
C ALA A 184 11.49 -14.40 7.12
N ASN A 185 12.31 -13.34 7.14
CA ASN A 185 13.58 -13.32 7.86
C ASN A 185 13.40 -13.39 9.39
N ALA A 186 12.40 -12.67 9.91
CA ALA A 186 12.09 -12.61 11.34
C ALA A 186 11.23 -13.79 11.83
N GLY A 187 10.87 -14.74 10.97
CA GLY A 187 9.97 -15.85 11.31
C GLY A 187 8.54 -15.43 11.66
N LEU A 188 8.11 -14.25 11.19
CA LEU A 188 6.76 -13.74 11.35
C LEU A 188 5.85 -14.25 10.22
N PRO A 189 4.53 -14.35 10.45
CA PRO A 189 3.59 -14.63 9.37
C PRO A 189 3.72 -13.55 8.28
N ALA A 190 3.67 -13.97 7.03
CA ALA A 190 3.67 -13.03 5.91
C ALA A 190 2.49 -12.05 6.02
N PRO A 191 2.62 -10.81 5.51
CA PRO A 191 1.55 -9.83 5.55
C PRO A 191 0.20 -10.39 5.06
N PRO A 192 -0.93 -9.98 5.65
CA PRO A 192 -2.25 -10.49 5.28
C PRO A 192 -2.47 -10.44 3.77
N SER A 193 -2.79 -11.59 3.18
CA SER A 193 -3.07 -11.70 1.75
C SER A 193 -4.35 -12.50 1.51
N PHE A 194 -4.98 -12.29 0.34
CA PHE A 194 -6.16 -13.05 -0.06
C PHE A 194 -5.93 -14.56 0.00
N MET A 195 -4.70 -14.99 -0.34
CA MET A 195 -4.31 -16.39 -0.35
C MET A 195 -4.21 -17.02 1.05
N GLN A 196 -4.14 -16.23 2.12
CA GLN A 196 -4.16 -16.72 3.50
C GLN A 196 -5.57 -16.93 4.06
N LEU A 197 -6.61 -16.46 3.36
CA LEU A 197 -7.99 -16.66 3.80
C LEU A 197 -8.39 -18.15 3.63
N PRO A 198 -9.25 -18.70 4.50
CA PRO A 198 -9.83 -20.03 4.26
C PRO A 198 -10.55 -20.07 2.90
N SER A 199 -10.47 -21.20 2.20
CA SER A 199 -11.06 -21.36 0.85
C SER A 199 -12.55 -21.01 0.79
N GLU A 200 -13.31 -21.29 1.85
CA GLU A 200 -14.72 -20.91 1.94
C GLU A 200 -14.91 -19.38 1.87
N ILE A 201 -14.02 -18.61 2.51
CA ILE A 201 -14.05 -17.14 2.50
C ILE A 201 -13.59 -16.61 1.14
N GLN A 202 -12.54 -17.19 0.57
CA GLN A 202 -12.06 -16.84 -0.77
C GLN A 202 -13.18 -17.01 -1.81
N MET A 203 -13.91 -18.15 -1.77
CA MET A 203 -15.05 -18.42 -2.65
C MET A 203 -16.21 -17.45 -2.42
N LYS A 204 -16.54 -17.13 -1.16
CA LYS A 204 -17.57 -16.12 -0.86
C LYS A 204 -17.21 -14.76 -1.46
N ILE A 205 -15.94 -14.35 -1.41
CA ILE A 205 -15.49 -13.10 -2.01
C ILE A 205 -15.60 -13.17 -3.54
N LEU A 206 -15.17 -14.26 -4.18
CA LEU A 206 -15.30 -14.42 -5.64
C LEU A 206 -16.77 -14.35 -6.10
N ARG A 207 -17.69 -14.96 -5.35
CA ARG A 207 -19.13 -14.89 -5.65
C ARG A 207 -19.71 -13.48 -5.63
N LEU A 208 -19.08 -12.53 -4.94
CA LEU A 208 -19.51 -11.12 -4.94
C LEU A 208 -19.02 -10.34 -6.19
N LEU A 209 -18.06 -10.89 -6.94
CA LEU A 209 -17.51 -10.23 -8.12
C LEU A 209 -18.35 -10.52 -9.38
N PRO A 210 -18.46 -9.58 -10.34
CA PRO A 210 -18.96 -9.86 -11.68
C PRO A 210 -18.15 -10.97 -12.38
N GLY A 211 -18.78 -11.70 -13.30
CA GLY A 211 -18.14 -12.79 -14.06
C GLY A 211 -16.85 -12.36 -14.76
N VAL A 212 -16.84 -11.14 -15.33
CA VAL A 212 -15.64 -10.55 -15.97
C VAL A 212 -14.47 -10.36 -14.99
N ASP A 213 -14.76 -9.96 -13.76
CA ASP A 213 -13.74 -9.76 -12.74
C ASP A 213 -13.22 -11.10 -12.21
N ILE A 214 -14.09 -12.11 -12.09
CA ILE A 214 -13.70 -13.49 -11.74
C ILE A 214 -12.74 -14.07 -12.78
N ALA A 215 -13.03 -13.90 -14.08
CA ALA A 215 -12.13 -14.33 -15.14
C ALA A 215 -10.76 -13.64 -15.05
N THR A 216 -10.75 -12.34 -14.73
CA THR A 216 -9.52 -11.57 -14.53
C THR A 216 -8.72 -12.09 -13.35
N VAL A 217 -9.37 -12.44 -12.23
CA VAL A 217 -8.72 -13.03 -11.05
C VAL A 217 -8.08 -14.38 -11.39
N GLY A 218 -8.74 -15.23 -12.18
CA GLY A 218 -8.20 -16.52 -12.62
C GLY A 218 -6.93 -16.43 -13.48
N CYS A 219 -6.66 -15.26 -14.08
CA CYS A 219 -5.45 -15.01 -14.86
C CYS A 219 -4.22 -14.67 -14.00
N VAL A 220 -4.38 -14.38 -12.70
CA VAL A 220 -3.29 -13.87 -11.84
C VAL A 220 -2.30 -14.97 -11.46
N CYS A 221 -2.76 -16.12 -10.98
CA CYS A 221 -1.91 -17.25 -10.61
C CYS A 221 -2.65 -18.59 -10.74
N LYS A 222 -1.94 -19.71 -10.56
CA LYS A 222 -2.53 -21.07 -10.68
C LYS A 222 -3.62 -21.31 -9.64
N GLU A 223 -3.34 -20.99 -8.38
CA GLU A 223 -4.28 -21.21 -7.27
C GLU A 223 -5.58 -20.40 -7.46
N LEU A 224 -5.49 -19.15 -7.91
CA LEU A 224 -6.66 -18.32 -8.23
C LEU A 224 -7.41 -18.82 -9.47
N ARG A 225 -6.71 -19.41 -10.44
CA ARG A 225 -7.33 -20.05 -11.59
C ARG A 225 -8.15 -21.27 -11.19
N ASP A 226 -7.58 -22.10 -10.32
CA ASP A 226 -8.26 -23.29 -9.82
C ASP A 226 -9.50 -22.89 -9.01
N LEU A 227 -9.39 -21.82 -8.21
CA LEU A 227 -10.51 -21.26 -7.45
C LEU A 227 -11.60 -20.64 -8.34
N ALA A 228 -11.21 -19.98 -9.43
CA ALA A 228 -12.15 -19.39 -10.40
C ALA A 228 -12.80 -20.43 -11.32
N ASN A 229 -12.23 -21.63 -11.44
CA ASN A 229 -12.73 -22.71 -12.29
C ASN A 229 -13.73 -23.62 -11.53
N ASP A 230 -14.76 -23.00 -10.95
CA ASP A 230 -15.82 -23.68 -10.21
C ASP A 230 -17.14 -23.62 -10.99
N ASP A 231 -17.70 -24.77 -11.36
CA ASP A 231 -18.91 -24.86 -12.19
C ASP A 231 -20.13 -24.22 -11.51
N GLU A 232 -20.25 -24.36 -10.19
CA GLU A 232 -21.38 -23.81 -9.43
C GLU A 232 -21.29 -22.28 -9.34
N LEU A 233 -20.07 -21.73 -9.23
CA LEU A 233 -19.81 -20.30 -9.34
C LEU A 233 -20.29 -19.76 -10.69
N TRP A 234 -19.91 -20.38 -11.81
CA TRP A 234 -20.31 -19.91 -13.14
C TRP A 234 -21.80 -20.09 -13.42
N LYS A 235 -22.42 -21.18 -12.95
CA LYS A 235 -23.89 -21.35 -13.04
C LYS A 235 -24.63 -20.23 -12.33
N GLN A 236 -24.17 -19.87 -11.12
CA GLN A 236 -24.74 -18.76 -10.38
C GLN A 236 -24.56 -17.43 -11.13
N LYS A 237 -23.35 -17.17 -11.67
CA LYS A 237 -23.07 -15.92 -12.39
C LYS A 237 -23.92 -15.76 -13.65
N VAL A 238 -24.08 -16.84 -14.42
CA VAL A 238 -24.96 -16.83 -15.60
C VAL A 238 -26.40 -16.54 -15.20
N PHE A 239 -26.89 -17.12 -14.11
CA PHE A 239 -28.24 -16.86 -13.62
C PHE A 239 -28.41 -15.39 -13.20
N ASP A 240 -27.50 -14.89 -12.36
CA ASP A 240 -27.57 -13.54 -11.80
C ASP A 240 -27.43 -12.44 -12.88
N GLU A 241 -26.55 -12.63 -13.86
CA GLU A 241 -26.25 -11.60 -14.87
C GLU A 241 -27.20 -11.62 -16.07
N PHE A 242 -27.66 -12.81 -16.51
CA PHE A 242 -28.39 -12.95 -17.78
C PHE A 242 -29.85 -13.39 -17.64
N THR A 243 -30.30 -13.84 -16.46
CA THR A 243 -31.68 -14.30 -16.29
C THR A 243 -32.62 -13.19 -15.81
N VAL A 244 -32.10 -12.17 -15.11
CA VAL A 244 -32.88 -10.99 -14.72
C VAL A 244 -33.27 -10.14 -15.94
N GLU A 245 -32.39 -10.03 -16.94
CA GLU A 245 -32.68 -9.39 -18.22
C GLU A 245 -33.79 -10.10 -19.00
N PHE A 246 -33.79 -11.43 -19.01
CA PHE A 246 -34.78 -12.23 -19.74
C PHE A 246 -36.21 -12.10 -19.18
N LEU A 247 -36.34 -11.89 -17.86
CA LEU A 247 -37.64 -11.70 -17.21
C LEU A 247 -38.21 -10.28 -17.43
N LEU A 248 -37.36 -9.25 -17.53
CA LEU A 248 -37.80 -7.89 -17.82
C LEU A 248 -38.24 -7.71 -19.28
N ASP A 249 -37.59 -8.40 -20.22
CA ASP A 249 -37.94 -8.33 -21.65
C ASP A 249 -39.27 -9.03 -21.97
N GLN A 250 -39.61 -10.08 -21.22
CA GLN A 250 -40.93 -10.72 -21.32
C GLN A 250 -42.06 -9.85 -20.74
N THR A 251 -41.81 -9.06 -19.68
CA THR A 251 -42.85 -8.16 -19.14
C THR A 251 -43.13 -6.95 -20.05
N SER A 252 -42.13 -6.44 -20.78
CA SER A 252 -42.34 -5.36 -21.77
C SER A 252 -43.10 -5.85 -23.01
N SER A 253 -42.96 -7.14 -23.35
CA SER A 253 -43.69 -7.78 -24.45
C SER A 253 -45.14 -8.14 -24.11
N ILE A 254 -45.52 -8.20 -22.83
CA ILE A 254 -46.87 -8.53 -22.38
C ILE A 254 -47.75 -7.27 -22.23
N ILE A 255 -47.16 -6.09 -21.99
CA ILE A 255 -47.92 -4.84 -21.78
C ILE A 255 -48.32 -4.14 -23.11
N SER A 256 -47.87 -4.65 -24.27
CA SER A 256 -48.27 -4.12 -25.60
C SER A 256 -49.49 -4.80 -26.22
N PHE A 257 -50.11 -5.77 -25.53
CA PHE A 257 -51.39 -6.38 -25.89
C PHE A 257 -52.37 -6.31 -24.71
N GLY A 258 -52.93 -5.12 -24.48
CA GLY A 258 -54.00 -4.88 -23.50
C GLY A 258 -54.77 -3.62 -23.85
#